data_AF-A0A2E0VHJ5-F1
#
_entry.id   AF-A0A2E0VHJ5-F1
#
_cell.length_a   1.000
_cell.length_b   1.000
_cell.length_c   1.000
_cell.angle_alpha   90.00
_cell.angle_beta   90.00
_cell.angle_gamma   90.00
#
_symmetry.space_group_name_H-M   'P 1'
#
loop_
_entity.id
_entity.type
_entity.pdbx_description
1 polymer ?
#
loop_
_entity_poly.entity_id
_entity_poly.type
_entity_poly.pdbx_seq_one_letter_code
_entity_poly.pdbx_strand_id
1 'polypeptide(L)'
;MCGRYNITDLPGLQQLLDMVGIDLQLPPPRYNIAPTEDVLLLYDGKGGLARWWLTPSWATEVSTKYSMFNARCETLTKSRAFQKPFKSQRGIVPMSSFIEWRTDDGLKQPWLITNEAHTLAVAALWDVWQG
;
A
#
# COMPACT_ATOMS: atom_id res chain seq x y z
N MET A 1 -4.71 9.77 -6.44
CA MET A 1 -4.84 8.46 -5.77
C MET A 1 -3.64 7.70 -6.21
N CYS A 2 -2.69 7.48 -5.31
CA CYS A 2 -1.39 6.94 -5.65
C CYS A 2 -1.54 5.58 -6.33
N GLY A 3 -0.96 5.44 -7.51
CA GLY A 3 -0.98 4.20 -8.29
C GLY A 3 0.41 3.60 -8.49
N ARG A 4 1.49 4.25 -8.05
CA ARG A 4 2.84 3.69 -8.13
C ARG A 4 3.69 4.14 -6.96
N TYR A 5 4.56 3.26 -6.47
CA TYR A 5 5.50 3.61 -5.41
C TYR A 5 6.81 2.83 -5.50
N ASN A 6 7.80 3.24 -4.70
CA ASN A 6 9.12 2.62 -4.64
C ASN A 6 9.42 2.13 -3.22
N ILE A 7 10.17 1.04 -3.13
CA ILE A 7 10.85 0.57 -1.93
C ILE A 7 12.34 0.56 -2.28
N THR A 8 13.11 1.48 -1.71
CA THR A 8 14.57 1.49 -1.82
C THR A 8 15.16 1.08 -0.48
N ASP A 9 16.21 0.28 -0.52
CA ASP A 9 16.92 -0.15 0.69
C ASP A 9 17.72 1.04 1.27
N LEU A 10 17.07 1.80 2.17
CA LEU A 10 17.61 2.99 2.82
C LEU A 10 17.46 2.85 4.34
N PRO A 11 18.37 3.46 5.14
CA PRO A 11 18.36 3.33 6.60
C PRO A 11 17.02 3.67 7.25
N GLY A 12 16.28 4.64 6.69
CA GLY A 12 15.01 5.06 7.27
C GLY A 12 13.90 4.02 7.19
N LEU A 13 13.83 3.22 6.12
CA LEU A 13 12.83 2.14 6.03
C LEU A 13 13.15 1.01 7.01
N GLN A 14 14.44 0.68 7.20
CA GLN A 14 14.84 -0.30 8.20
C GLN A 14 14.51 0.22 9.61
N GLN A 15 14.81 1.49 9.89
CA GLN A 15 14.47 2.12 11.17
C GLN A 15 12.96 2.14 11.43
N LEU A 16 12.13 2.28 10.39
CA LEU A 16 10.68 2.15 10.52
C LEU A 16 10.29 0.73 10.98
N LEU A 17 10.89 -0.32 10.40
CA LEU A 17 10.66 -1.71 10.81
C LEU A 17 11.08 -1.93 12.28
N ASP A 18 12.26 -1.44 12.65
CA ASP A 18 12.79 -1.55 14.01
C ASP A 18 11.85 -0.83 15.02
N MET A 19 11.37 0.36 14.67
CA MET A 19 10.46 1.16 15.50
C MET A 19 9.12 0.46 15.73
N VAL A 20 8.61 -0.28 14.74
CA VAL A 20 7.36 -1.07 14.89
C VAL A 20 7.62 -2.48 15.43
N GLY A 21 8.86 -2.81 15.79
CA GLY A 21 9.24 -4.09 16.39
C GLY A 21 9.14 -5.27 15.41
N ILE A 22 9.28 -5.02 14.10
CA ILE A 22 9.22 -6.06 13.08
C ILE A 22 10.64 -6.44 12.67
N ASP A 23 11.06 -7.64 13.06
CA ASP A 23 12.31 -8.26 12.59
C ASP A 23 12.08 -8.86 11.19
N LEU A 24 12.29 -8.03 10.18
CA LEU A 24 12.16 -8.39 8.78
C LEU A 24 13.27 -7.69 7.98
N GLN A 25 13.91 -8.44 7.10
CA GLN A 25 14.77 -7.86 6.08
C GLN A 25 13.93 -7.27 4.95
N LEU A 26 14.17 -6.01 4.60
CA LEU A 26 13.53 -5.39 3.44
C LEU A 26 13.81 -6.21 2.16
N PRO A 27 12.84 -6.30 1.24
CA PRO A 27 13.12 -6.87 -0.08
C PRO A 27 14.19 -6.04 -0.80
N PRO A 28 14.90 -6.62 -1.80
CA PRO A 28 15.77 -5.84 -2.66
C PRO A 28 15.07 -4.60 -3.21
N PRO A 29 15.79 -3.52 -3.54
CA PRO A 29 15.20 -2.31 -4.07
C PRO A 29 14.24 -2.60 -5.23
N ARG A 30 12.99 -2.15 -5.08
CA ARG A 30 11.92 -2.28 -6.07
C ARG A 30 11.42 -0.90 -6.45
N TYR A 31 11.58 -0.59 -7.73
CA TYR A 31 11.12 0.65 -8.32
C TYR A 31 9.83 0.42 -9.07
N ASN A 32 9.00 1.46 -9.12
CA ASN A 32 7.85 1.53 -9.98
C ASN A 32 6.81 0.43 -9.67
N ILE A 33 6.63 0.05 -8.41
CA ILE A 33 5.66 -0.97 -7.98
C ILE A 33 4.25 -0.48 -8.36
N ALA A 34 3.47 -1.32 -9.04
CA ALA A 34 2.15 -1.03 -9.56
C ALA A 34 1.06 -1.85 -8.85
N PRO A 35 -0.24 -1.50 -9.00
CA PRO A 35 -1.34 -2.27 -8.44
C PRO A 35 -1.31 -3.71 -8.96
N THR A 36 -1.86 -4.64 -8.18
CA THR A 36 -1.85 -6.11 -8.39
C THR A 36 -0.54 -6.84 -8.15
N GLU A 37 0.58 -6.13 -8.04
CA GLU A 37 1.84 -6.70 -7.56
C GLU A 37 1.79 -7.02 -6.06
N ASP A 38 2.61 -7.97 -5.62
CA ASP A 38 2.80 -8.24 -4.21
C ASP A 38 3.64 -7.15 -3.56
N VAL A 39 3.23 -6.73 -2.37
CA VAL A 39 3.80 -5.64 -1.60
C VAL A 39 4.01 -6.05 -0.15
N LEU A 40 5.01 -5.45 0.49
CA LEU A 40 5.20 -5.64 1.92
C LEU A 40 4.06 -4.96 2.70
N LEU A 41 3.37 -5.74 3.51
CA LEU A 41 2.37 -5.30 4.46
C LEU A 41 2.84 -5.61 5.88
N LEU A 42 2.85 -4.59 6.72
CA LEU A 42 3.14 -4.69 8.15
C LEU A 42 1.82 -4.68 8.92
N TYR A 43 1.55 -5.69 9.74
CA TYR A 43 0.29 -5.83 10.48
C TYR A 43 0.51 -6.69 11.73
N ASP A 44 -0.10 -6.32 12.85
CA ASP A 44 -0.09 -7.13 14.09
C ASP A 44 1.32 -7.60 14.53
N GLY A 45 2.31 -6.70 14.46
CA GLY A 45 3.72 -7.00 14.79
C GLY A 45 4.41 -7.96 13.81
N LYS A 46 3.84 -8.19 12.63
CA LYS A 46 4.35 -9.10 11.60
C LYS A 46 4.50 -8.37 10.27
N GLY A 47 5.38 -8.89 9.42
CA GLY A 47 5.50 -8.49 8.02
C GLY A 47 5.16 -9.66 7.10
N GLY A 48 4.45 -9.39 6.00
CA GLY A 48 4.16 -10.39 4.99
C GLY A 48 3.90 -9.77 3.63
N LEU A 49 4.02 -10.58 2.58
CA LEU A 49 3.63 -10.17 1.23
C LEU A 49 2.11 -10.24 1.08
N ALA A 50 1.53 -9.20 0.50
CA ALA A 50 0.12 -9.14 0.15
C ALA A 50 -0.03 -8.52 -1.24
N ARG A 51 -1.01 -8.98 -2.03
CA ARG A 51 -1.33 -8.35 -3.31
C ARG A 51 -1.87 -6.94 -3.07
N TRP A 52 -1.33 -5.94 -3.78
CA TRP A 52 -1.86 -4.57 -3.77
C TRP A 52 -3.12 -4.45 -4.64
N TRP A 53 -4.18 -5.11 -4.18
CA TRP A 53 -5.53 -5.08 -4.72
C TRP A 53 -6.46 -5.77 -3.72
N LEU A 54 -7.32 -5.03 -3.03
CA LEU A 54 -8.19 -5.63 -2.02
C LEU A 54 -9.30 -6.44 -2.70
N THR A 55 -9.23 -7.76 -2.54
CA THR A 55 -10.34 -8.68 -2.85
C THR A 55 -11.08 -8.98 -1.55
N PRO A 56 -12.36 -8.56 -1.39
CA PRO A 56 -13.11 -8.84 -0.17
C PRO A 56 -13.24 -10.34 0.07
N SER A 57 -13.21 -10.77 1.34
CA SER A 57 -13.26 -12.21 1.68
C SER A 57 -14.50 -12.95 1.19
N TRP A 58 -15.58 -12.21 0.89
CA TRP A 58 -16.86 -12.75 0.40
C TRP A 58 -16.99 -12.73 -1.13
N ALA A 59 -16.04 -12.13 -1.85
CA ALA A 59 -16.09 -12.11 -3.31
C ALA A 59 -15.90 -13.53 -3.86
N THR A 60 -16.59 -13.87 -4.95
CA THR A 60 -16.43 -15.15 -5.64
C THR A 60 -15.32 -15.13 -6.69
N GLU A 61 -14.85 -13.94 -7.03
CA GLU A 61 -13.80 -13.72 -8.03
C GLU A 61 -13.07 -12.41 -7.76
N VAL A 62 -11.86 -12.29 -8.30
CA VAL A 62 -11.12 -11.03 -8.31
C VAL A 62 -11.79 -10.09 -9.31
N SER A 63 -12.47 -9.05 -8.81
CA SER A 63 -13.11 -8.05 -9.66
C SER A 63 -12.14 -6.92 -10.03
N THR A 64 -12.14 -6.54 -11.31
CA THR A 64 -11.48 -5.34 -11.84
C THR A 64 -12.46 -4.20 -12.13
N LYS A 65 -13.75 -4.39 -11.81
CA LYS A 65 -14.81 -3.40 -12.07
C LYS A 65 -14.57 -2.09 -11.35
N TYR A 66 -13.95 -2.13 -10.17
CA TYR A 66 -13.58 -0.97 -9.37
C TYR A 66 -12.12 -1.05 -8.98
N SER A 67 -11.44 0.09 -8.92
CA SER A 67 -10.06 0.20 -8.47
C SER A 67 -9.94 -0.05 -6.96
N MET A 68 -9.61 -1.29 -6.58
CA MET A 68 -9.55 -1.73 -5.18
C MET A 68 -8.18 -1.56 -4.51
N PHE A 69 -7.27 -0.82 -5.14
CA PHE A 69 -5.92 -0.56 -4.62
C PHE A 69 -5.83 0.70 -3.74
N ASN A 70 -6.89 1.51 -3.64
CA ASN A 70 -7.00 2.65 -2.73
C ASN A 70 -8.36 2.65 -2.01
N ALA A 71 -8.39 3.09 -0.76
CA ALA A 71 -9.61 3.31 0.02
C ALA A 71 -9.71 4.78 0.42
N ARG A 72 -10.82 5.44 0.06
CA ARG A 72 -11.08 6.84 0.42
C ARG A 72 -11.44 6.96 1.91
N CYS A 73 -10.75 7.82 2.65
CA CYS A 73 -10.96 7.98 4.09
C CYS A 73 -12.36 8.49 4.43
N GLU A 74 -12.97 9.25 3.52
CA GLU A 74 -14.29 9.84 3.67
C GLU A 74 -15.42 8.80 3.64
N THR A 75 -15.20 7.66 2.98
CA THR A 75 -16.27 6.67 2.72
C THR A 75 -15.95 5.25 3.15
N LEU A 76 -14.72 4.94 3.55
CA LEU A 76 -14.30 3.57 3.89
C LEU A 76 -15.10 2.94 5.03
N THR A 77 -15.69 3.73 5.92
CA THR A 77 -16.50 3.24 7.06
C THR A 77 -17.88 2.74 6.66
N LYS A 78 -18.36 3.14 5.48
CA LYS A 78 -19.68 2.77 4.91
C LYS A 78 -19.55 1.83 3.70
N SER A 79 -18.33 1.60 3.22
CA SER A 79 -18.06 0.73 2.07
C SER A 79 -18.22 -0.74 2.44
N ARG A 80 -19.02 -1.49 1.66
CA ARG A 80 -19.15 -2.96 1.82
C ARG A 80 -17.81 -3.70 1.76
N ALA A 81 -16.87 -3.19 0.97
CA ALA A 81 -15.55 -3.81 0.82
C ALA A 81 -14.56 -3.42 1.92
N PHE A 82 -14.62 -2.17 2.43
CA PHE A 82 -13.60 -1.64 3.34
C PHE A 82 -14.03 -1.54 4.81
N GLN A 83 -15.32 -1.62 5.13
CA GLN A 83 -15.82 -1.42 6.50
C GLN A 83 -15.26 -2.45 7.49
N LYS A 84 -15.26 -3.74 7.12
CA LYS A 84 -14.69 -4.83 7.95
C LYS A 84 -13.16 -4.68 8.06
N PRO A 85 -12.41 -4.50 6.95
CA PRO A 85 -10.98 -4.23 7.03
C PRO A 85 -10.62 -3.03 7.90
N PHE A 86 -11.35 -1.93 7.80
CA PHE A 86 -11.10 -0.75 8.62
C PHE A 86 -11.24 -1.03 10.13
N LYS A 87 -12.22 -1.85 10.51
CA LYS A 87 -12.46 -2.18 11.92
C LYS A 87 -11.35 -3.02 12.54
N SER A 88 -10.78 -3.98 11.79
CA SER A 88 -9.96 -5.05 12.38
C SER A 88 -8.75 -5.52 11.58
N GLN A 89 -8.61 -5.14 10.31
CA GLN A 89 -7.54 -5.59 9.41
C GLN A 89 -6.79 -4.37 8.87
N ARG A 90 -6.19 -3.61 9.79
CA ARG A 90 -5.35 -2.46 9.48
C ARG A 90 -3.89 -2.90 9.40
N GLY A 91 -3.11 -2.17 8.64
CA GLY A 91 -1.68 -2.35 8.53
C GLY A 91 -0.98 -1.10 8.02
N ILE A 92 0.31 -1.23 7.75
CA ILE A 92 1.17 -0.20 7.20
C ILE A 92 1.84 -0.77 5.95
N VAL A 93 1.82 -0.01 4.87
CA VAL A 93 2.68 -0.26 3.70
C VAL A 93 3.86 0.72 3.79
N PRO A 94 5.08 0.22 4.05
CA PRO A 94 6.28 1.04 4.00
C PRO A 94 6.62 1.36 2.54
N MET A 95 6.98 2.62 2.28
CA MET A 95 7.43 3.06 0.96
C MET A 95 8.49 4.14 1.10
N SER A 96 9.43 4.19 0.16
CA SER A 96 10.43 5.26 0.13
C SER A 96 9.88 6.52 -0.54
N SER A 97 8.96 6.34 -1.49
CA SER A 97 8.35 7.42 -2.26
C SER A 97 7.16 6.88 -3.04
N PHE A 98 6.26 7.77 -3.48
CA PHE A 98 5.22 7.43 -4.45
C PHE A 98 5.21 8.39 -5.64
N ILE A 99 4.56 7.97 -6.73
CA ILE A 99 4.48 8.74 -7.97
C ILE A 99 3.03 9.20 -8.17
N GLU A 100 2.86 10.49 -8.41
CA GLU A 100 1.60 11.07 -8.87
C GLU A 100 1.81 11.80 -10.20
N TRP A 101 0.77 11.86 -11.02
CA TRP A 101 0.80 12.56 -12.31
C TRP A 101 0.04 13.86 -12.20
N ARG A 102 0.70 14.95 -12.56
CA ARG A 102 0.04 16.24 -12.77
C ARG A 102 -0.16 16.43 -14.26
N THR A 103 -1.39 16.73 -14.66
CA THR A 103 -1.67 17.16 -16.04
C THR A 103 -1.53 18.68 -16.10
N ASP A 104 -0.68 19.16 -16.99
CA ASP A 104 -0.49 20.59 -17.27
C ASP A 104 -0.49 20.78 -18.79
N ASP A 105 -1.36 21.65 -19.31
CA ASP A 105 -1.56 21.88 -20.75
C ASP A 105 -1.67 20.59 -21.60
N GLY A 106 -2.36 19.57 -21.07
CA GLY A 106 -2.56 18.28 -21.74
C GLY A 106 -1.37 17.31 -21.66
N LEU A 107 -0.24 17.73 -21.11
CA LEU A 107 0.93 16.88 -20.86
C LEU A 107 0.85 16.28 -19.45
N LYS A 108 1.16 14.98 -19.33
CA LYS A 108 1.22 14.29 -18.03
C LYS A 108 2.66 14.28 -17.50
N GLN A 109 2.95 15.12 -16.51
CA GLN A 109 4.22 15.15 -15.80
C GLN A 109 4.17 14.22 -14.57
N PRO A 110 5.05 13.21 -14.47
CA PRO A 110 5.21 12.44 -13.23
C PRO A 110 5.96 13.25 -12.18
N TRP A 111 5.52 13.14 -10.93
CA TRP A 111 6.14 13.72 -9.74
C TRP A 111 6.46 12.62 -8.75
N LEU A 112 7.70 12.58 -8.29
CA LEU A 112 8.13 11.73 -7.20
C LEU A 112 7.89 12.46 -5.87
N ILE A 113 7.10 11.87 -4.98
CA ILE A 113 6.74 12.45 -3.69
C ILE A 113 7.37 11.60 -2.59
N THR A 114 8.13 12.25 -1.70
CA THR A 114 8.89 11.63 -0.61
C THR A 114 9.17 12.65 0.49
N ASN A 115 9.67 12.21 1.64
CA ASN A 115 10.23 13.06 2.70
C ASN A 115 11.76 12.97 2.70
N GLU A 116 12.43 13.79 3.51
CA GLU A 116 13.90 13.81 3.61
C GLU A 116 14.50 12.46 4.02
N ALA A 117 13.80 11.70 4.84
CA ALA A 117 14.22 10.37 5.29
C ALA A 117 13.94 9.26 4.25
N HIS A 118 13.32 9.57 3.11
CA HIS A 118 12.87 8.60 2.11
C HIS A 118 12.13 7.41 2.73
N THR A 119 11.24 7.72 3.67
CA THR A 119 10.56 6.76 4.54
C THR A 119 9.16 7.26 4.82
N LEU A 120 8.17 6.65 4.18
CA LEU A 120 6.76 6.91 4.39
C LEU A 120 6.10 5.64 4.91
N ALA A 121 5.26 5.79 5.94
CA ALA A 121 4.42 4.74 6.48
C ALA A 121 2.97 5.03 6.11
N VAL A 122 2.44 4.32 5.10
CA VAL A 122 1.08 4.59 4.61
C VAL A 122 0.10 3.60 5.23
N ALA A 123 -1.01 4.13 5.76
CA ALA A 123 -2.07 3.32 6.34
C ALA A 123 -2.70 2.41 5.28
N ALA A 124 -2.84 1.13 5.61
CA ALA A 124 -3.35 0.11 4.73
C ALA A 124 -4.52 -0.64 5.37
N LEU A 125 -5.40 -1.15 4.51
CA LEU A 125 -6.46 -2.08 4.83
C LEU A 125 -6.21 -3.38 4.09
N TRP A 126 -6.43 -4.52 4.74
CA TRP A 126 -6.24 -5.83 4.14
C TRP A 126 -7.43 -6.75 4.41
N ASP A 127 -7.57 -7.79 3.60
CA ASP A 127 -8.52 -8.89 3.85
C ASP A 127 -7.90 -10.20 3.34
N VAL A 128 -8.48 -11.33 3.72
CA VAL A 128 -8.05 -12.65 3.26
C VAL A 128 -9.13 -13.23 2.37
N TRP A 129 -8.77 -13.55 1.13
CA TRP A 129 -9.64 -14.17 0.15
C TRP A 129 -9.07 -15.54 -0.24
N GLN A 130 -9.92 -16.58 -0.25
CA GLN A 130 -9.50 -17.97 -0.40
C GLN A 130 -9.90 -18.60 -1.75
N GLY A 131 -10.54 -17.85 -2.65
CA GLY A 131 -11.13 -18.40 -3.88
C GLY A 131 -12.62 -18.61 -3.72
#